data_AF-A0A4S0JFY1-F1
#
_entry.id   AF-A0A4S0JFY1-F1
#
_cell.length_a   1.000
_cell.length_b   1.000
_cell.length_c   1.000
_cell.angle_alpha   90.00
_cell.angle_beta   90.00
_cell.angle_gamma   90.00
#
_symmetry.space_group_name_H-M   'P 1'
#
loop_
_entity.id
_entity.type
_entity.pdbx_description
1 polymer ?
#
loop_
_entity_poly.entity_id
_entity_poly.type
_entity_poly.pdbx_seq_one_letter_code
_entity_poly.pdbx_strand_id
1 'polypeptide(L)'
;GAGDSVLVNRGTISGRTGVQFGAGNDRLDMQAGSISGGVLQGDGNDVLVLGNGTIDSVDQGSGDDQMTVTGGTVTGVVAQGSGRDDFVMSGGTIGALQ
;
A
#
# COMPACT_ATOMS: atom_id res chain seq x y z
N GLY A 1 -12.70 -4.72 2.42
CA GLY A 1 -14.16 -5.04 2.40
C GLY A 1 -14.83 -4.11 3.37
N ALA A 2 -15.76 -4.54 4.21
CA ALA A 2 -16.05 -3.84 5.49
C ALA A 2 -15.43 -4.57 6.69
N GLY A 3 -14.48 -5.45 6.41
CA GLY A 3 -13.73 -6.19 7.41
C GLY A 3 -12.36 -6.53 6.85
N ASP A 4 -11.52 -7.02 7.75
CA ASP A 4 -10.11 -7.29 7.52
C ASP A 4 -9.89 -8.22 6.32
N SER A 5 -9.07 -7.75 5.40
CA SER A 5 -8.78 -8.35 4.12
C SER A 5 -7.27 -8.47 3.96
N VAL A 6 -6.81 -9.55 3.32
CA VAL A 6 -5.38 -9.74 3.04
C VAL A 6 -5.20 -10.01 1.55
N LEU A 7 -4.32 -9.24 0.92
CA LEU A 7 -3.87 -9.46 -0.45
C LEU A 7 -2.36 -9.72 -0.46
N VAL A 8 -1.96 -10.80 -1.14
CA VAL A 8 -0.55 -11.06 -1.46
C VAL A 8 -0.41 -11.02 -2.98
N ASN A 9 0.39 -10.08 -3.49
CA ASN A 9 0.58 -9.95 -4.93
C ASN A 9 1.98 -10.40 -5.37
N ARG A 10 2.01 -11.22 -6.43
CA ARG A 10 3.20 -11.63 -7.19
C ARG A 10 3.04 -11.41 -8.70
N GLY A 11 1.89 -10.91 -9.14
CA GLY A 11 1.51 -10.78 -10.54
C GLY A 11 1.20 -9.34 -10.92
N THR A 12 0.42 -9.17 -11.99
CA THR A 12 -0.02 -7.86 -12.46
C THR A 12 -1.49 -7.64 -12.11
N ILE A 13 -1.75 -6.57 -11.39
CA ILE A 13 -3.10 -6.02 -11.14
C ILE A 13 -3.16 -4.68 -11.84
N SER A 14 -4.18 -4.47 -12.68
CA SER A 14 -4.33 -3.23 -13.42
C SER A 14 -5.78 -2.77 -13.40
N GLY A 15 -6.00 -1.50 -13.07
CA GLY A 15 -7.31 -0.87 -13.14
C GLY A 15 -7.19 0.64 -13.10
N ARG A 16 -8.34 1.34 -13.16
CA ARG A 16 -8.39 2.77 -12.80
C ARG A 16 -7.98 2.95 -11.33
N THR A 17 -8.47 2.05 -10.49
CA THR A 17 -8.00 1.79 -9.14
C THR A 17 -7.50 0.36 -9.13
N GLY A 18 -6.21 0.15 -8.87
CA GLY A 18 -5.61 -1.17 -8.98
C GLY A 18 -6.12 -2.10 -7.89
N VAL A 19 -6.00 -1.64 -6.64
CA VAL A 19 -6.54 -2.32 -5.46
C VAL A 19 -7.35 -1.33 -4.66
N GLN A 20 -8.57 -1.74 -4.29
CA GLN A 20 -9.41 -1.01 -3.35
C GLN A 20 -9.87 -1.96 -2.24
N PHE A 21 -9.40 -1.67 -1.06
CA PHE A 21 -9.86 -2.23 0.20
C PHE A 21 -11.08 -1.41 0.71
N GLY A 22 -11.39 -1.45 2.00
CA GLY A 22 -12.47 -0.63 2.53
C GLY A 22 -12.30 -0.39 4.02
N ALA A 23 -13.35 -0.61 4.82
CA ALA A 23 -13.18 -0.57 6.27
C ALA A 23 -12.60 -1.90 6.78
N GLY A 24 -11.83 -1.84 7.88
CA GLY A 24 -11.17 -2.97 8.51
C GLY A 24 -9.65 -2.79 8.52
N ASN A 25 -8.94 -3.63 9.30
CA ASN A 25 -7.48 -3.59 9.29
C ASN A 25 -6.97 -4.45 8.13
N ASP A 26 -6.75 -3.81 6.99
CA ASP A 26 -6.45 -4.45 5.72
C ASP A 26 -4.93 -4.56 5.50
N ARG A 27 -4.50 -5.63 4.82
CA ARG A 27 -3.08 -5.91 4.57
C ARG A 27 -2.77 -6.17 3.11
N LEU A 28 -1.78 -5.47 2.59
CA LEU A 28 -1.12 -5.77 1.32
C LEU A 28 0.32 -6.25 1.54
N ASP A 29 0.65 -7.43 1.02
CA ASP A 29 2.03 -7.93 0.87
C ASP A 29 2.41 -7.96 -0.62
N MET A 30 3.26 -7.03 -1.03
CA MET A 30 3.71 -6.86 -2.40
C MET A 30 5.09 -7.53 -2.58
N GLN A 31 5.07 -8.72 -3.20
CA GLN A 31 6.24 -9.60 -3.29
C GLN A 31 6.91 -9.60 -4.67
N ALA A 32 6.18 -9.29 -5.74
CA ALA A 32 6.68 -9.14 -7.11
C ALA A 32 5.57 -8.63 -8.05
N GLY A 33 5.93 -8.20 -9.26
CA GLY A 33 4.97 -7.80 -10.30
C GLY A 33 4.59 -6.32 -10.21
N SER A 34 3.34 -5.99 -10.56
CA SER A 34 2.89 -4.60 -10.65
C SER A 34 1.44 -4.39 -10.20
N ILE A 35 1.18 -3.22 -9.63
CA ILE A 35 -0.17 -2.69 -9.38
C ILE A 35 -0.27 -1.31 -10.03
N SER A 36 -1.04 -1.21 -11.12
CA SER A 36 -1.32 0.08 -11.78
C SER A 36 -2.69 0.63 -11.40
N GLY A 37 -2.79 1.96 -11.29
CA GLY A 37 -4.00 2.65 -10.80
C GLY A 37 -4.03 2.86 -9.27
N GLY A 38 -2.97 2.47 -8.57
CA GLY A 38 -2.80 2.71 -7.14
C GLY A 38 -3.49 1.70 -6.21
N VAL A 39 -3.18 1.84 -4.93
CA VAL A 39 -3.72 1.07 -3.81
C VAL A 39 -4.41 2.03 -2.85
N LEU A 40 -5.68 1.76 -2.54
CA LEU A 40 -6.45 2.47 -1.51
C LEU A 40 -6.76 1.48 -0.38
N GLN A 41 -6.30 1.74 0.85
CA GLN A 41 -6.50 0.83 2.00
C GLN A 41 -7.79 1.14 2.76
N GLY A 42 -8.06 2.40 3.11
CA GLY A 42 -9.39 2.84 3.54
C GLY A 42 -9.44 3.23 5.01
N ASP A 43 -10.41 2.69 5.76
CA ASP A 43 -10.56 3.00 7.19
C ASP A 43 -10.09 1.79 8.01
N GLY A 44 -9.20 2.00 8.97
CA GLY A 44 -8.66 0.94 9.82
C GLY A 44 -7.15 1.10 9.97
N ASN A 45 -6.54 0.30 10.84
CA ASN A 45 -5.09 0.30 11.00
C ASN A 45 -4.49 -0.64 9.96
N ASP A 46 -4.15 -0.07 8.82
CA ASP A 46 -3.77 -0.82 7.63
C ASP A 46 -2.27 -1.09 7.57
N VAL A 47 -1.91 -2.15 6.84
CA VAL A 47 -0.51 -2.55 6.68
C VAL A 47 -0.15 -2.78 5.22
N LEU A 48 0.92 -2.12 4.77
CA LEU A 48 1.54 -2.41 3.47
C LEU A 48 3.00 -2.84 3.65
N VAL A 49 3.36 -4.00 3.09
CA VAL A 49 4.75 -4.45 2.98
C VAL A 49 5.15 -4.51 1.52
N LEU A 50 6.16 -3.71 1.15
CA LEU A 50 6.75 -3.68 -0.19
C LEU A 50 8.13 -4.34 -0.18
N GLY A 51 8.16 -5.61 -0.59
CA GLY A 51 9.40 -6.37 -0.75
C GLY A 51 10.00 -6.24 -2.15
N ASN A 52 9.15 -6.23 -3.18
CA ASN A 52 9.57 -6.08 -4.58
C ASN A 52 8.39 -5.66 -5.48
N GLY A 53 8.65 -5.39 -6.76
CA GLY A 53 7.64 -4.98 -7.73
C GLY A 53 7.36 -3.48 -7.72
N THR A 54 6.30 -3.08 -8.42
CA THR A 54 5.96 -1.66 -8.64
C THR A 54 4.52 -1.36 -8.28
N ILE A 55 4.28 -0.27 -7.57
CA ILE A 55 2.95 0.29 -7.30
C ILE A 55 2.91 1.73 -7.82
N ASP A 56 1.82 2.16 -8.47
CA ASP A 56 1.70 3.54 -8.94
C ASP A 56 1.61 4.55 -7.78
N SER A 57 0.71 4.32 -6.83
CA SER A 57 0.52 5.16 -5.65
C SER A 57 -0.11 4.37 -4.52
N VAL A 58 0.04 4.85 -3.29
CA VAL A 58 -0.56 4.27 -2.09
C VAL A 58 -1.29 5.37 -1.32
N ASP A 59 -2.50 5.09 -0.89
CA ASP A 59 -3.29 5.87 0.07
C ASP A 59 -3.76 4.91 1.17
N GLN A 60 -3.23 5.07 2.39
CA GLN A 60 -3.58 4.20 3.52
C GLN A 60 -4.92 4.62 4.16
N GLY A 61 -5.20 5.92 4.23
CA GLY A 61 -6.52 6.44 4.59
C GLY A 61 -6.61 6.88 6.05
N SER A 62 -7.53 6.30 6.83
CA SER A 62 -7.72 6.70 8.24
C SER A 62 -7.40 5.56 9.19
N GLY A 63 -6.65 5.84 10.26
CA GLY A 63 -6.21 4.84 11.21
C GLY A 63 -4.74 5.01 11.56
N ASP A 64 -4.24 4.22 12.49
CA ASP A 64 -2.80 4.19 12.78
C ASP A 64 -2.13 3.19 11.82
N ASP A 65 -1.62 3.70 10.70
CA ASP A 65 -1.19 2.87 9.58
C ASP A 65 0.30 2.51 9.60
N GLN A 66 0.65 1.40 8.93
CA GLN A 66 2.01 0.93 8.83
C GLN A 66 2.42 0.65 7.38
N MET A 67 3.57 1.20 6.97
CA MET A 67 4.19 0.85 5.70
C MET A 67 5.66 0.49 5.89
N THR A 68 6.04 -0.69 5.40
CA THR A 68 7.43 -1.17 5.39
C THR A 68 7.92 -1.38 3.96
N VAL A 69 9.00 -0.70 3.59
CA VAL A 69 9.64 -0.81 2.26
C VAL A 69 11.04 -1.40 2.41
N THR A 70 11.22 -2.62 1.92
CA THR A 70 12.53 -3.31 1.90
C THR A 70 13.11 -3.43 0.50
N GLY A 71 12.29 -3.25 -0.53
CA GLY A 71 12.67 -3.23 -1.95
C GLY A 71 11.54 -2.65 -2.81
N GLY A 72 11.58 -2.89 -4.13
CA GLY A 72 10.55 -2.42 -5.06
C GLY A 72 10.46 -0.90 -5.23
N THR A 73 9.38 -0.45 -5.86
CA THR A 73 9.17 0.95 -6.24
C THR A 73 7.72 1.36 -6.03
N VAL A 74 7.47 2.51 -5.37
CA VAL A 74 6.25 3.30 -5.55
C VAL A 74 6.58 4.48 -6.46
N THR A 75 5.96 4.59 -7.63
CA THR A 75 6.36 5.62 -8.61
C THR A 75 5.81 7.00 -8.27
N GLY A 76 4.63 7.06 -7.64
CA GLY A 76 3.94 8.28 -7.23
C GLY A 76 4.00 8.51 -5.73
N VAL A 77 2.90 9.07 -5.22
CA VAL A 77 2.74 9.45 -3.81
C VAL A 77 2.41 8.22 -2.96
N VAL A 78 3.03 8.16 -1.79
CA VAL A 78 2.56 7.42 -0.62
C VAL A 78 1.92 8.44 0.32
N ALA A 79 0.61 8.33 0.53
CA ALA A 79 -0.12 9.09 1.53
C ALA A 79 -0.46 8.15 2.70
N GLN A 80 0.03 8.46 3.90
CA GLN A 80 -0.33 7.68 5.09
C GLN A 80 -1.68 8.13 5.68
N GLY A 81 -2.12 9.34 5.36
CA GLY A 81 -3.45 9.81 5.71
C GLY A 81 -3.53 10.34 7.13
N SER A 82 -4.54 9.93 7.89
CA SER A 82 -4.81 10.47 9.23
C SER A 82 -4.63 9.43 10.32
N GLY A 83 -3.80 9.75 11.30
CA GLY A 83 -3.56 8.91 12.47
C GLY A 83 -2.15 9.10 12.97
N ARG A 84 -1.66 8.15 13.76
CA ARG A 84 -0.24 8.02 14.03
C ARG A 84 0.33 6.91 13.17
N ASP A 85 0.94 7.33 12.07
CA ASP A 85 1.43 6.40 11.07
C ASP A 85 2.92 6.12 11.25
N ASP A 86 3.31 4.88 10.93
CA ASP A 86 4.69 4.42 10.95
C ASP A 86 5.13 4.05 9.53
N PHE A 87 6.09 4.81 8.99
CA PHE A 87 6.75 4.51 7.72
C PHE A 87 8.21 4.10 7.95
N VAL A 88 8.56 2.89 7.54
CA VAL A 88 9.92 2.35 7.64
C VAL A 88 10.42 1.95 6.25
N MET A 89 11.56 2.51 5.85
CA MET A 89 12.18 2.20 4.56
C MET A 89 13.67 1.89 4.73
N SER A 90 14.06 0.68 4.33
CA SER A 90 15.46 0.22 4.33
C SER A 90 15.99 -0.11 2.93
N GLY A 91 15.16 -0.01 1.90
CA GLY A 91 15.50 -0.24 0.50
C GLY A 91 14.40 0.27 -0.44
N GLY A 92 14.53 -0.01 -1.74
CA GLY A 92 13.55 0.40 -2.75
C GLY A 92 13.55 1.91 -3.06
N THR A 93 12.48 2.38 -3.71
CA THR A 93 12.24 3.80 -4.00
C THR A 93 10.77 4.18 -3.82
N ILE A 94 10.53 5.43 -3.41
CA ILE A 94 9.20 6.05 -3.45
C ILE A 94 9.30 7.40 -4.16
N GLY A 95 8.24 7.81 -4.87
CA GLY A 95 8.19 9.10 -5.55
C GLY A 95 8.12 10.27 -4.57
N ALA A 96 7.17 10.19 -3.64
CA ALA A 96 7.02 11.14 -2.54
C ALA A 96 6.31 10.49 -1.35
N LEU A 97 6.54 11.05 -0.16
CA LEU A 97 5.82 10.72 1.07
C LEU A 97 5.02 11.96 1.52
N GLN A 98 3.74 11.78 1.86
CA GLN A 98 2.83 12.84 2.30
C GLN A 98 2.08 12.43 3.58
#